data_AF-A0A223RZX7-F1
#
_entry.id   AF-A0A223RZX7-F1
#
_cell.length_a   1.000
_cell.length_b   1.000
_cell.length_c   1.000
_cell.angle_alpha   90.00
_cell.angle_beta   90.00
_cell.angle_gamma   90.00
#
_symmetry.space_group_name_H-M   'P 1'
#
loop_
_entity.id
_entity.type
_entity.pdbx_description
1 polymer ?
#
loop_
_entity_poly.entity_id
_entity_poly.type
_entity_poly.pdbx_seq_one_letter_code
_entity_poly.pdbx_strand_id
1 'polypeptide(L)'
;MKTVHRWQDYVDRPEDLNRLDGVALLHTDLNPTNILVPGDGRALLVDWAWPTRAAAWIDPACWVVWLVAAGHTPAEAERQAAAIPSWSQADAVALDMFARVQARLWAEIADDTPGRWAEGVAEAAAQWEKHRT
;
A
#
# COMPACT_ATOMS: atom_id res chain seq x y z
N MET A 1 5.71 16.32 -6.21
CA MET A 1 5.68 15.23 -5.21
C MET A 1 4.40 15.35 -4.43
N LYS A 2 3.60 14.27 -4.36
CA LYS A 2 2.37 14.25 -3.58
C LYS A 2 2.70 14.21 -2.07
N THR A 3 1.71 14.48 -1.23
CA THR A 3 1.80 14.38 0.23
C THR A 3 0.69 13.46 0.73
N VAL A 4 0.65 13.22 2.04
CA VAL A 4 -0.37 12.38 2.69
C VAL A 4 -1.81 12.81 2.41
N HIS A 5 -2.05 14.08 2.02
CA HIS A 5 -3.37 14.61 1.66
C HIS A 5 -4.09 13.82 0.57
N ARG A 6 -3.37 13.07 -0.25
CA ARG A 6 -3.99 12.17 -1.24
C ARG A 6 -4.85 11.06 -0.62
N TRP A 7 -4.68 10.79 0.67
CA TRP A 7 -5.47 9.81 1.42
C TRP A 7 -6.54 10.45 2.31
N GLN A 8 -6.73 11.78 2.22
CA GLN A 8 -7.61 12.53 3.12
C GLN A 8 -9.08 12.09 3.08
N ASP A 9 -9.54 11.64 1.92
CA ASP A 9 -10.94 11.24 1.71
C ASP A 9 -11.18 9.78 2.13
N TYR A 10 -10.12 9.03 2.47
CA TYR A 10 -10.20 7.62 2.85
C TYR A 10 -9.92 7.37 4.34
N VAL A 11 -9.44 8.37 5.10
CA VAL A 11 -9.27 8.26 6.55
C VAL A 11 -10.61 8.42 7.28
N ASP A 12 -10.76 7.76 8.43
CA ASP A 12 -11.97 7.88 9.26
C ASP A 12 -12.13 9.29 9.84
N ARG A 13 -11.01 9.90 10.23
CA ARG A 13 -10.96 11.24 10.80
C ARG A 13 -9.78 12.02 10.23
N PRO A 14 -9.92 13.32 9.94
CA PRO A 14 -8.84 14.11 9.34
C PRO A 14 -7.53 14.05 10.15
N GLU A 15 -7.58 13.95 11.47
CA GLU A 15 -6.39 13.85 12.32
C GLU A 15 -5.58 12.54 12.14
N ASP A 16 -6.20 11.49 11.60
CA ASP A 16 -5.51 10.21 11.36
C ASP A 16 -4.48 10.33 10.22
N LEU A 17 -4.57 11.35 9.35
CA LEU A 17 -3.55 11.68 8.36
C LEU A 17 -2.16 11.93 8.99
N ASN A 18 -2.11 12.47 10.20
CA ASN A 18 -0.85 12.74 10.90
C ASN A 18 -0.05 11.45 11.16
N ARG A 19 -0.70 10.28 11.15
CA ARG A 19 -0.02 8.98 11.30
C ARG A 19 0.72 8.55 10.04
N LEU A 20 0.32 9.11 8.89
CA LEU A 20 0.95 8.84 7.59
C LEU A 20 2.12 9.77 7.33
N ASP A 21 2.28 10.85 8.13
CA ASP A 21 3.32 11.84 7.91
C ASP A 21 4.72 11.28 8.09
N GLY A 22 5.64 11.78 7.26
CA GLY A 22 7.04 11.40 7.29
C GLY A 22 7.86 12.15 6.27
N VAL A 23 9.14 11.82 6.22
CA VAL A 23 10.14 12.51 5.38
C VAL A 23 10.66 11.64 4.23
N ALA A 24 10.21 10.39 4.13
CA ALA A 24 10.66 9.47 3.10
C ALA A 24 9.96 9.76 1.76
N LEU A 25 10.68 9.54 0.65
CA LEU A 25 10.13 9.51 -0.70
C LEU A 25 9.65 8.09 -0.98
N LEU A 26 8.34 7.95 -1.18
CA LEU A 26 7.69 6.66 -1.40
C LEU A 26 7.30 6.46 -2.86
N HIS A 27 7.29 5.21 -3.31
CA HIS A 27 6.77 4.83 -4.62
C HIS A 27 5.23 4.82 -4.62
N THR A 28 4.62 4.25 -3.58
CA THR A 28 3.18 4.04 -3.35
C THR A 28 2.44 3.11 -4.32
N ASP A 29 3.06 2.75 -5.45
CA ASP A 29 2.47 1.83 -6.43
C ASP A 29 3.44 0.70 -6.79
N LEU A 30 3.66 -0.22 -5.85
CA LEU A 30 4.56 -1.38 -6.03
C LEU A 30 3.91 -2.53 -6.81
N ASN A 31 3.19 -2.19 -7.87
CA ASN A 31 2.62 -3.18 -8.77
C ASN A 31 3.73 -3.99 -9.45
N PRO A 32 3.48 -5.27 -9.80
CA PRO A 32 4.52 -6.13 -10.36
C PRO A 32 5.04 -5.67 -11.72
N THR A 33 4.30 -4.85 -12.46
CA THR A 33 4.77 -4.26 -13.73
C THR A 33 5.75 -3.10 -13.55
N ASN A 34 5.80 -2.52 -12.35
CA ASN A 34 6.68 -1.41 -11.98
C ASN A 34 7.97 -1.88 -11.28
N ILE A 35 8.20 -3.19 -11.18
CA ILE A 35 9.39 -3.78 -10.57
C ILE A 35 10.16 -4.58 -11.63
N LEU A 36 11.32 -4.08 -12.05
CA LEU A 36 12.23 -4.81 -12.93
C LEU A 36 13.26 -5.56 -12.07
N VAL A 37 13.50 -6.83 -12.40
CA VAL A 37 14.53 -7.65 -11.72
C VAL A 37 15.58 -8.07 -12.76
N PRO A 38 16.62 -7.25 -12.99
CA PRO A 38 17.75 -7.67 -13.82
C PRO A 38 18.46 -8.87 -13.19
N GLY A 39 19.18 -9.64 -14.01
CA GLY A 39 19.89 -10.85 -13.57
C GLY A 39 21.03 -10.63 -12.55
N ASP A 40 21.23 -9.40 -12.08
CA ASP A 40 22.22 -9.02 -11.06
C ASP A 40 21.66 -9.06 -9.63
N GLY A 41 20.40 -9.48 -9.46
CA GLY A 41 19.77 -9.67 -8.15
C GLY A 41 19.23 -8.39 -7.51
N ARG A 42 19.26 -7.25 -8.22
CA ARG A 42 18.63 -6.01 -7.76
C ARG A 42 17.20 -5.90 -8.27
N ALA A 43 16.37 -5.15 -7.55
CA ALA A 43 15.07 -4.69 -8.04
C ALA A 43 15.17 -3.20 -8.41
N LEU A 44 14.65 -2.83 -9.58
CA LEU A 44 14.54 -1.46 -10.04
C LEU A 44 13.07 -1.06 -10.03
N LEU A 45 12.75 -0.02 -9.26
CA LEU A 45 11.42 0.58 -9.24
C LEU A 45 11.31 1.63 -10.36
N VAL A 46 10.37 1.43 -11.26
CA VAL A 46 10.06 2.32 -12.38
C VAL A 46 8.66 2.90 -12.22
N ASP A 47 8.33 3.90 -13.03
CA ASP A 47 7.03 4.59 -12.97
C ASP A 47 6.75 5.31 -11.64
N TRP A 48 7.55 6.36 -11.41
CA TRP A 48 7.36 7.31 -10.33
C TRP A 48 6.29 8.36 -10.68
N ALA A 49 5.12 7.93 -11.16
CA ALA A 49 4.00 8.84 -11.43
C ALA A 49 3.34 9.32 -10.13
N TRP A 50 3.35 8.50 -9.07
CA TRP A 50 2.63 8.75 -7.82
C TRP A 50 3.54 8.97 -6.57
N PRO A 51 4.72 9.61 -6.68
CA PRO A 51 5.67 9.71 -5.59
C PRO A 51 5.07 10.54 -4.45
N THR A 52 5.13 10.00 -3.25
CA THR A 52 4.51 10.61 -2.07
C THR A 52 5.53 10.79 -0.96
N ARG A 53 5.58 11.98 -0.35
CA ARG A 53 6.37 12.19 0.87
C ARG A 53 5.54 11.82 2.09
N ALA A 54 5.94 10.78 2.81
CA ALA A 54 5.19 10.21 3.93
C ALA A 54 6.09 9.26 4.77
N ALA A 55 5.49 8.54 5.73
CA ALA A 55 6.18 7.58 6.58
C ALA A 55 6.71 6.38 5.78
N ALA A 56 7.95 5.95 6.05
CA ALA A 56 8.65 4.93 5.25
C ALA A 56 8.01 3.53 5.26
N TRP A 57 7.15 3.24 6.25
CA TRP A 57 6.43 1.99 6.38
C TRP A 57 5.26 1.86 5.39
N ILE A 58 4.84 2.95 4.75
CA ILE A 58 3.70 2.95 3.83
C ILE A 58 4.01 2.17 2.54
N ASP A 59 5.23 2.25 2.00
CA ASP A 59 5.59 1.45 0.81
C ASP A 59 5.44 -0.06 1.03
N PRO A 60 6.03 -0.67 2.08
CA PRO A 60 5.79 -2.09 2.35
C PRO A 60 4.32 -2.40 2.67
N ALA A 61 3.55 -1.45 3.20
CA ALA A 61 2.09 -1.59 3.38
C ALA A 61 1.30 -1.59 2.07
N CYS A 62 1.64 -0.71 1.12
CA CYS A 62 1.09 -0.78 -0.23
C CYS A 62 1.46 -2.12 -0.91
N TRP A 63 2.66 -2.65 -0.64
CA TRP A 63 3.08 -3.93 -1.19
C TRP A 63 2.27 -5.12 -0.66
N VAL A 64 1.78 -5.09 0.58
CA VAL A 64 0.90 -6.13 1.13
C VAL A 64 -0.31 -6.38 0.23
N VAL A 65 -0.97 -5.31 -0.24
CA VAL A 65 -2.12 -5.41 -1.16
C VAL A 65 -1.74 -6.15 -2.45
N TRP A 66 -0.58 -5.81 -3.03
CA TRP A 66 -0.09 -6.46 -4.25
C TRP A 66 0.27 -7.92 -4.05
N LEU A 67 0.83 -8.30 -2.90
CA LEU A 67 1.12 -9.68 -2.56
C LEU A 67 -0.17 -10.50 -2.39
N VAL A 68 -1.19 -9.93 -1.73
CA VAL A 68 -2.50 -10.58 -1.60
C VAL A 68 -3.16 -10.74 -2.98
N ALA A 69 -3.11 -9.70 -3.83
CA ALA A 69 -3.60 -9.79 -5.21
C ALA A 69 -2.85 -10.85 -6.05
N ALA A 70 -1.59 -11.13 -5.71
CA ALA A 70 -0.79 -12.19 -6.32
C ALA A 70 -1.05 -13.59 -5.72
N GLY A 71 -1.94 -13.72 -4.75
CA GLY A 71 -2.41 -15.00 -4.19
C GLY A 71 -1.87 -15.35 -2.80
N HIS A 72 -1.13 -14.46 -2.14
CA HIS A 72 -0.76 -14.65 -0.74
C HIS A 72 -1.97 -14.43 0.19
N THR A 73 -2.00 -15.13 1.33
CA THR A 73 -2.88 -14.72 2.43
C THR A 73 -2.39 -13.39 3.03
N PRO A 74 -3.26 -12.57 3.65
CA PRO A 74 -2.83 -11.34 4.33
C PRO A 74 -1.68 -11.57 5.34
N ALA A 75 -1.75 -12.65 6.11
CA ALA A 75 -0.70 -12.98 7.08
C ALA A 75 0.64 -13.34 6.40
N GLU A 76 0.63 -13.98 5.23
CA GLU A 76 1.84 -14.24 4.45
C GLU A 76 2.42 -12.95 3.87
N ALA A 77 1.56 -12.10 3.31
CA ALA A 77 1.95 -10.83 2.73
C ALA A 77 2.62 -9.92 3.77
N GLU A 78 2.07 -9.83 4.98
CA GLU A 78 2.70 -9.07 6.07
C GLU A 78 4.04 -9.64 6.52
N ARG A 79 4.20 -10.96 6.52
CA ARG A 79 5.52 -11.57 6.81
C ARG A 79 6.57 -11.19 5.77
N GLN A 80 6.19 -11.08 4.50
CA GLN A 80 7.11 -10.59 3.45
C GLN A 80 7.39 -9.09 3.62
N ALA A 81 6.35 -8.28 3.87
CA ALA A 81 6.50 -6.85 4.12
C ALA A 81 7.41 -6.56 5.34
N ALA A 82 7.35 -7.40 6.37
CA ALA A 82 8.20 -7.32 7.56
C ALA A 82 9.69 -7.56 7.29
N ALA A 83 10.08 -8.09 6.12
CA ALA A 83 11.48 -8.15 5.70
C ALA A 83 12.04 -6.77 5.32
N ILE A 84 11.16 -5.78 5.04
CA ILE A 84 11.56 -4.40 4.78
C ILE A 84 11.73 -3.69 6.13
N PRO A 85 12.93 -3.17 6.47
CA PRO A 85 13.19 -2.62 7.81
C PRO A 85 12.22 -1.52 8.25
N SER A 86 11.73 -0.70 7.31
CA SER A 86 10.79 0.39 7.62
C SER A 86 9.44 -0.11 8.11
N TRP A 87 9.01 -1.34 7.80
CA TRP A 87 7.74 -1.92 8.27
C TRP A 87 7.58 -1.82 9.79
N SER A 88 8.67 -2.09 10.53
CA SER A 88 8.70 -2.07 11.99
C SER A 88 8.47 -0.69 12.62
N GLN A 89 8.46 0.39 11.81
CA GLN A 89 8.19 1.75 12.28
C GLN A 89 6.68 2.01 12.46
N ALA A 90 5.81 1.21 11.84
CA ALA A 90 4.37 1.34 12.00
C ALA A 90 3.92 0.67 13.30
N ASP A 91 3.09 1.36 14.09
CA ASP A 91 2.33 0.72 15.15
C ASP A 91 1.12 -0.04 14.56
N ALA A 92 0.53 -0.97 15.34
CA ALA A 92 -0.60 -1.77 14.88
C ALA A 92 -1.79 -0.89 14.45
N VAL A 93 -2.07 0.19 15.20
CA VAL A 93 -3.18 1.11 14.92
C VAL A 93 -3.01 1.82 13.57
N ALA A 94 -1.79 2.21 13.22
CA ALA A 94 -1.47 2.83 11.95
C ALA A 94 -1.64 1.86 10.77
N LEU A 95 -1.25 0.60 10.95
CA LEU A 95 -1.45 -0.45 9.94
C LEU A 95 -2.93 -0.80 9.78
N ASP A 96 -3.69 -0.93 10.86
CA ASP A 96 -5.13 -1.21 10.81
C ASP A 96 -5.88 -0.06 10.12
N MET A 97 -5.51 1.19 10.44
CA MET A 97 -6.05 2.38 9.77
C MET A 97 -5.68 2.40 8.29
N PHE A 98 -4.42 2.13 7.94
CA PHE A 98 -3.99 2.19 6.56
C PHE A 98 -4.55 1.04 5.70
N ALA A 99 -4.83 -0.11 6.30
CA ALA A 99 -5.57 -1.19 5.62
C ALA A 99 -6.97 -0.73 5.19
N ARG A 100 -7.70 0.00 6.05
CA ARG A 100 -9.00 0.62 5.70
C ARG A 100 -8.85 1.67 4.60
N VAL A 101 -7.83 2.52 4.68
CA VAL A 101 -7.52 3.52 3.64
C VAL A 101 -7.30 2.85 2.28
N GLN A 102 -6.51 1.77 2.23
CA GLN A 102 -6.25 1.04 1.00
C GLN A 102 -7.50 0.35 0.45
N ALA A 103 -8.34 -0.23 1.32
CA ALA A 103 -9.60 -0.84 0.91
C ALA A 103 -10.54 0.18 0.25
N ARG A 104 -10.70 1.37 0.84
CA ARG A 104 -11.52 2.46 0.29
C ARG A 104 -10.96 3.01 -1.01
N LEU A 105 -9.65 3.28 -1.06
CA LEU A 105 -8.98 3.78 -2.26
C LEU A 105 -9.13 2.81 -3.44
N TRP A 106 -8.89 1.51 -3.22
CA TRP A 106 -8.98 0.54 -4.30
C TRP A 106 -10.43 0.23 -4.72
N ALA A 107 -11.39 0.33 -3.80
CA ALA A 107 -12.80 0.28 -4.16
C ALA A 107 -13.18 1.42 -5.12
N GLU A 108 -12.78 2.66 -4.83
CA GLU A 108 -13.01 3.81 -5.72
C GLU A 108 -12.32 3.62 -7.08
N ILE A 109 -11.06 3.18 -7.11
CA ILE A 109 -10.34 2.92 -8.37
C ILE A 109 -11.04 1.85 -9.20
N ALA A 110 -11.57 0.79 -8.57
CA ALA A 110 -12.29 -0.27 -9.28
C ALA A 110 -13.64 0.22 -9.84
N ASP A 111 -14.32 1.13 -9.14
CA ASP A 111 -15.55 1.77 -9.62
C ASP A 111 -15.26 2.69 -10.83
N ASP A 112 -14.19 3.48 -10.77
CA ASP A 112 -13.80 4.44 -11.82
C ASP A 112 -13.18 3.78 -13.05
N THR A 113 -12.43 2.70 -12.88
CA THR A 113 -11.78 1.94 -13.96
C THR A 113 -12.12 0.45 -13.88
N PRO A 114 -13.35 0.06 -14.27
CA PRO A 114 -13.80 -1.33 -14.15
C PRO A 114 -12.94 -2.30 -14.96
N GLY A 115 -12.65 -3.45 -14.36
CA GLY A 115 -11.88 -4.51 -15.00
C GLY A 115 -11.29 -5.48 -13.99
N ARG A 116 -11.10 -6.73 -14.43
CA ARG A 116 -10.65 -7.84 -13.56
C ARG A 116 -9.39 -7.55 -12.74
N TRP A 117 -8.50 -6.72 -13.27
CA TRP A 117 -7.29 -6.32 -12.55
C TRP A 117 -7.63 -5.40 -11.36
N ALA A 118 -8.36 -4.31 -11.58
CA ALA A 118 -8.71 -3.35 -10.52
C ALA A 118 -9.61 -4.02 -9.46
N GLU A 119 -10.60 -4.81 -9.90
CA GLU A 119 -11.46 -5.61 -9.03
C GLU A 119 -10.66 -6.58 -8.15
N GLY A 120 -9.66 -7.26 -8.73
CA GLY A 120 -8.80 -8.19 -7.99
C GLY A 120 -7.95 -7.50 -6.92
N VAL A 121 -7.46 -6.28 -7.20
CA VAL A 121 -6.68 -5.50 -6.23
C VAL A 121 -7.59 -4.92 -5.14
N ALA A 122 -8.81 -4.49 -5.48
CA ALA A 122 -9.81 -4.05 -4.50
C ALA A 122 -10.21 -5.17 -3.54
N GLU A 123 -10.45 -6.38 -4.06
CA GLU A 123 -10.71 -7.56 -3.24
C GLU A 123 -9.52 -7.89 -2.33
N ALA A 124 -8.28 -7.81 -2.84
CA ALA A 124 -7.08 -8.01 -2.04
C ALA A 124 -6.94 -6.98 -0.91
N ALA A 125 -7.25 -5.71 -1.17
CA ALA A 125 -7.26 -4.65 -0.17
C ALA A 125 -8.31 -4.91 0.92
N ALA A 126 -9.52 -5.32 0.53
CA ALA A 126 -10.60 -5.68 1.47
C ALA A 126 -10.24 -6.92 2.32
N GLN A 127 -9.54 -7.91 1.75
CA GLN A 127 -9.05 -9.06 2.52
C GLN A 127 -8.01 -8.66 3.56
N TRP A 128 -7.13 -7.72 3.23
CA TRP A 128 -6.15 -7.22 4.19
C TRP A 128 -6.80 -6.41 5.31
N GLU A 129 -7.76 -5.53 4.98
CA GLU A 129 -8.59 -4.83 5.98
C GLU A 129 -9.25 -5.83 6.94
N LYS A 130 -9.95 -6.83 6.41
CA LYS A 130 -10.64 -7.85 7.21
C LYS A 130 -9.70 -8.67 8.09
N HIS A 131 -8.45 -8.86 7.69
CA HIS A 131 -7.46 -9.53 8.54
C HIS A 131 -7.07 -8.70 9.78
N ARG A 132 -7.14 -7.38 9.64
CA ARG A 132 -6.69 -6.37 10.60
C ARG A 132 -7.81 -5.88 11.54
N THR A 133 -9.07 -6.17 11.23
CA THR A 133 -10.27 -5.77 12.00
C THR A 133 -11.01 -6.97 12.58
#